data_AF-A0A4P7R2A3-F1
#
_entry.id   AF-A0A4P7R2A3-F1
#
_cell.length_a   1.000
_cell.length_b   1.000
_cell.length_c   1.000
_cell.angle_alpha   90.00
_cell.angle_beta   90.00
_cell.angle_gamma   90.00
#
_symmetry.space_group_name_H-M   'P 1'
#
loop_
_entity.id
_entity.type
_entity.pdbx_description
1 polymer ?
#
loop_
_entity_poly.entity_id
_entity_poly.type
_entity_poly.pdbx_seq_one_letter_code
_entity_poly.pdbx_strand_id
1 'polypeptide(L)'
;MNESLKRELVGAGKLDGSPLTDVRMTGRCNTAFVTAEGTVTVNWTKVGNFAGELDNGTATLPIADDQGRHVFTIADGPGFRRVDGGMGLLSDDCQS
;
A
#
# COMPACT_ATOMS: atom_id res chain seq x y z
N MET A 1 -9.15 -0.15 11.82
CA MET A 1 -8.93 -0.73 10.47
C MET A 1 -9.71 -2.03 10.39
N ASN A 2 -10.41 -2.29 9.27
CA ASN A 2 -11.24 -3.48 9.12
C ASN A 2 -10.34 -4.73 9.02
N GLU A 3 -10.47 -5.69 9.94
CA GLU A 3 -9.65 -6.92 10.04
C GLU A 3 -9.61 -7.74 8.73
N SER A 4 -10.59 -7.54 7.86
CA SER A 4 -10.64 -8.12 6.51
C SER A 4 -9.51 -7.62 5.60
N LEU A 5 -9.20 -6.32 5.60
CA LEU A 5 -8.17 -5.76 4.72
C LEU A 5 -6.78 -6.26 5.09
N LYS A 6 -6.51 -6.38 6.40
CA LYS A 6 -5.27 -6.95 6.92
C LYS A 6 -5.10 -8.41 6.47
N ARG A 7 -6.15 -9.23 6.56
CA ARG A 7 -6.11 -10.64 6.13
C ARG A 7 -5.88 -10.81 4.62
N GLU A 8 -6.42 -9.91 3.82
CA GLU A 8 -6.25 -9.95 2.36
C GLU A 8 -4.85 -9.50 1.93
N LEU A 9 -4.21 -8.63 2.71
CA LEU A 9 -2.91 -8.04 2.37
C LEU A 9 -1.72 -8.82 2.93
N VAL A 10 -1.85 -9.35 4.14
CA VAL A 10 -0.79 -10.13 4.79
C VAL A 10 -0.61 -11.45 4.07
N GLY A 11 0.59 -11.70 3.56
CA GLY A 11 0.93 -12.89 2.76
C GLY A 11 0.61 -12.81 1.27
N ALA A 12 -0.20 -11.83 0.82
CA ALA A 12 -0.49 -11.61 -0.60
C ALA A 12 0.24 -10.39 -1.18
N GLY A 13 0.40 -9.34 -0.38
CA GLY A 13 1.11 -8.12 -0.74
C GLY A 13 2.59 -8.16 -0.36
N LYS A 14 3.41 -7.43 -1.12
CA LYS A 14 4.82 -7.17 -0.83
C LYS A 14 5.07 -5.66 -0.87
N LEU A 15 6.02 -5.20 -0.07
CA LEU A 15 6.56 -3.86 -0.16
C LEU A 15 8.07 -3.96 -0.42
N ASP A 16 8.54 -3.30 -1.47
CA ASP A 16 9.94 -3.30 -1.91
C ASP A 16 10.50 -4.72 -2.15
N GLY A 17 9.62 -5.64 -2.57
CA GLY A 17 9.93 -7.05 -2.78
C GLY A 17 9.76 -7.94 -1.56
N SER A 18 9.62 -7.36 -0.36
CA SER A 18 9.50 -8.09 0.90
C SER A 18 8.04 -8.35 1.27
N PRO A 19 7.66 -9.60 1.59
CA PRO A 19 6.28 -9.92 1.97
C PRO A 19 5.79 -9.15 3.19
N LEU A 20 4.54 -8.69 3.13
CA LEU A 20 3.89 -8.05 4.26
C LEU A 20 3.49 -9.08 5.30
N THR A 21 3.89 -8.82 6.54
CA THR A 21 3.52 -9.58 7.73
C THR A 21 2.44 -8.85 8.54
N ASP A 22 2.35 -7.53 8.39
CA ASP A 22 1.25 -6.73 8.95
C ASP A 22 1.04 -5.44 8.15
N VAL A 23 -0.16 -4.87 8.25
CA VAL A 23 -0.50 -3.53 7.76
C VAL A 23 -1.34 -2.87 8.84
N ARG A 24 -1.03 -1.63 9.20
CA ARG A 24 -1.72 -0.91 10.27
C ARG A 24 -1.90 0.56 9.91
N MET A 25 -3.11 1.08 10.10
CA MET A 25 -3.29 2.54 10.13
C MET A 25 -2.76 3.07 11.46
N THR A 26 -1.73 3.91 11.40
CA THR A 26 -1.11 4.54 12.59
C THR A 26 -1.63 5.95 12.84
N GLY A 27 -2.33 6.53 11.85
CA GLY A 27 -3.04 7.80 11.93
C GLY A 27 -4.08 7.89 10.82
N ARG A 28 -4.80 9.02 10.73
CA ARG A 28 -5.79 9.24 9.66
C ARG A 28 -5.14 9.15 8.26
N CYS A 29 -3.93 9.69 8.12
CA CYS A 29 -3.18 9.78 6.87
C CYS A 29 -1.83 9.06 6.93
N ASN A 30 -1.70 8.07 7.83
CA ASN A 30 -0.48 7.28 7.97
C ASN A 30 -0.80 5.79 8.00
N THR A 31 -0.11 5.03 7.15
CA THR A 31 -0.19 3.57 7.12
C THR A 31 1.21 2.98 7.32
N ALA A 32 1.35 2.16 8.35
CA ALA A 32 2.52 1.33 8.56
C ALA A 32 2.37 0.00 7.83
N PHE A 33 3.30 -0.27 6.92
CA PHE A 33 3.52 -1.54 6.26
C PHE A 33 4.65 -2.27 6.97
N VAL A 34 4.38 -3.46 7.48
CA VAL A 34 5.35 -4.25 8.24
C VAL A 34 5.78 -5.44 7.40
N THR A 35 7.09 -5.59 7.23
CA THR A 35 7.73 -6.73 6.59
C THR A 35 8.66 -7.42 7.59
N ALA A 36 9.29 -8.52 7.20
CA ALA A 36 10.33 -9.14 8.02
C ALA A 36 11.60 -8.27 8.15
N GLU A 37 11.80 -7.34 7.21
CA GLU A 37 12.98 -6.48 7.14
C GLU A 37 12.81 -5.17 7.92
N GLY A 38 11.57 -4.75 8.17
CA GLY A 38 11.30 -3.56 8.96
C GLY A 38 9.87 -3.06 8.84
N THR A 39 9.65 -1.83 9.29
CA THR A 39 8.37 -1.12 9.15
C THR A 39 8.58 0.14 8.34
N VAL A 40 7.82 0.28 7.26
CA VAL A 40 7.74 1.51 6.46
C VAL A 40 6.43 2.20 6.81
N THR A 41 6.49 3.46 7.22
CA THR A 41 5.29 4.26 7.50
C THR A 41 5.09 5.28 6.39
N VAL A 42 4.09 5.03 5.55
CA VAL A 42 3.74 5.92 4.45
C VAL A 42 2.91 7.08 4.98
N ASN A 43 3.31 8.30 4.62
CA ASN A 43 2.55 9.52 4.85
C ASN A 43 1.72 9.91 3.61
N TRP A 44 0.43 9.59 3.63
CA TRP A 44 -0.47 9.83 2.50
C TRP A 44 -0.67 11.31 2.16
N THR A 45 -0.39 12.24 3.09
CA THR A 45 -0.40 13.68 2.78
C THR A 45 0.69 14.11 1.79
N LYS A 46 1.67 13.22 1.55
CA LYS A 46 2.82 13.47 0.66
C LYS A 46 2.83 12.57 -0.57
N VAL A 47 1.99 11.54 -0.59
CA VAL A 47 1.83 10.65 -1.74
C VAL A 47 1.01 11.36 -2.80
N GLY A 48 1.61 11.64 -3.96
CA GLY A 48 0.95 12.24 -5.11
C GLY A 48 1.13 11.41 -6.37
N ASN A 49 0.24 11.60 -7.35
CA ASN A 49 0.25 10.87 -8.63
C ASN A 49 0.23 9.35 -8.44
N PHE A 50 -0.59 8.87 -7.50
CA PHE A 50 -0.77 7.44 -7.28
C PHE A 50 -1.42 6.81 -8.52
N ALA A 51 -0.68 5.92 -9.18
CA ALA A 51 -1.14 5.22 -10.37
C ALA A 51 -0.59 3.79 -10.34
N GLY A 52 -1.46 2.82 -10.04
CA GLY A 52 -1.14 1.41 -10.13
C GLY A 52 -1.00 0.96 -11.59
N GLU A 53 -0.01 0.11 -11.84
CA GLU A 53 0.20 -0.55 -13.13
C GLU A 53 -0.06 -2.05 -13.01
N LEU A 54 -0.56 -2.66 -14.08
CA LEU A 54 -0.77 -4.09 -14.16
C LEU A 54 0.16 -4.68 -15.23
N ASP A 55 1.04 -5.58 -14.83
CA ASP A 55 1.90 -6.32 -15.74
C ASP A 55 1.90 -7.81 -15.42
N ASN A 56 1.65 -8.65 -16.42
CA ASN A 56 1.72 -10.12 -16.34
C ASN A 56 1.04 -10.74 -15.10
N GLY A 57 -0.13 -10.23 -14.71
CA GLY A 57 -0.89 -10.72 -13.55
C GLY A 57 -0.34 -10.28 -12.19
N THR A 58 0.59 -9.33 -12.16
CA THR A 58 1.07 -8.65 -10.95
C THR A 58 0.73 -7.18 -11.05
N ALA A 59 0.08 -6.66 -10.02
CA ALA A 59 -0.12 -5.24 -9.86
C ALA A 59 1.06 -4.62 -9.12
N THR A 60 1.51 -3.47 -9.62
CA THR A 60 2.60 -2.67 -9.07
C THR A 60 2.11 -1.28 -8.77
N LEU A 61 2.17 -0.87 -7.50
CA LEU A 61 1.70 0.41 -7.00
C LEU A 61 2.90 1.20 -6.46
N PRO A 62 3.41 2.18 -7.21
CA PRO A 62 4.46 3.06 -6.72
C PRO A 62 3.90 4.00 -5.66
N ILE A 63 4.56 4.05 -4.51
CA ILE A 63 4.20 4.93 -3.39
C ILE A 63 5.42 5.81 -3.13
N ALA A 64 5.33 7.10 -3.44
CA ALA A 64 6.40 8.05 -3.17
C ALA A 64 5.90 9.07 -2.14
N ASP A 65 6.53 9.11 -0.97
CA ASP A 65 6.29 10.13 0.05
C ASP A 65 7.57 10.96 0.31
N ASP A 66 7.59 11.72 1.41
CA ASP A 66 8.75 12.55 1.79
C ASP A 66 9.91 11.75 2.40
N GLN A 67 9.71 10.47 2.70
CA GLN A 67 10.72 9.58 3.27
C GLN A 67 11.36 8.70 2.20
N GLY A 68 10.65 8.41 1.12
CA GLY A 68 11.22 7.67 0.01
C GLY A 68 10.20 7.20 -1.03
N ARG A 69 10.70 6.46 -2.01
CA ARG A 69 9.88 5.75 -2.98
C ARG A 69 9.87 4.28 -2.64
N HIS A 70 8.67 3.75 -2.49
CA HIS A 70 8.38 2.35 -2.25
C HIS A 70 7.60 1.77 -3.42
N VAL A 71 7.69 0.46 -3.58
CA VAL A 71 6.94 -0.29 -4.59
C VAL A 71 6.13 -1.37 -3.89
N PHE A 72 4.83 -1.15 -3.82
CA PHE A 72 3.91 -2.17 -3.34
C PHE A 72 3.53 -3.09 -4.51
N THR A 73 3.56 -4.40 -4.31
CA THR A 73 3.09 -5.36 -5.32
C THR A 73 2.09 -6.35 -4.72
N ILE A 74 1.13 -6.77 -5.54
CA ILE A 74 0.13 -7.79 -5.19
C ILE A 74 -0.29 -8.53 -6.46
N ALA A 75 -0.70 -9.79 -6.34
CA ALA A 75 -1.27 -10.51 -7.48
C ALA A 75 -2.53 -9.80 -8.02
N ASP A 76 -2.70 -9.84 -9.34
CA ASP A 76 -3.93 -9.37 -9.98
C ASP A 76 -5.14 -10.15 -9.46
N GLY A 77 -6.24 -9.44 -9.27
CA GLY A 77 -7.49 -10.01 -8.77
C GLY A 77 -8.33 -9.03 -7.97
N PRO A 78 -9.40 -9.51 -7.32
CA PRO A 78 -10.28 -8.68 -6.52
C PRO A 78 -9.56 -7.93 -5.38
N GLY A 79 -8.48 -8.51 -4.86
CA GLY A 79 -7.61 -7.89 -3.85
C GLY A 79 -6.94 -6.62 -4.39
N PHE A 80 -6.32 -6.69 -5.57
CA PHE A 80 -5.66 -5.54 -6.21
C PHE A 80 -6.62 -4.35 -6.36
N ARG A 81 -7.80 -4.54 -6.97
CA ARG A 81 -8.75 -3.43 -7.21
C ARG A 81 -9.19 -2.73 -5.93
N ARG A 82 -9.33 -3.48 -4.83
CA ARG A 82 -9.67 -2.91 -3.52
C ARG A 82 -8.50 -2.11 -2.93
N VAL A 83 -7.29 -2.61 -3.11
CA VAL A 83 -6.06 -1.96 -2.61
C VAL A 83 -5.76 -0.69 -3.40
N ASP A 84 -5.78 -0.77 -4.72
CA ASP A 84 -5.56 0.37 -5.62
C ASP A 84 -6.56 1.50 -5.34
N GLY A 85 -7.86 1.19 -5.36
CA GLY A 85 -8.89 2.18 -5.04
C GLY A 85 -8.80 2.73 -3.62
N GLY A 86 -8.48 1.88 -2.63
CA GLY A 86 -8.34 2.31 -1.23
C GLY A 86 -7.13 3.22 -1.00
N MET A 87 -5.99 2.91 -1.61
CA MET A 87 -4.78 3.72 -1.54
C MET A 87 -4.92 5.02 -2.34
N GLY A 88 -5.58 4.99 -3.51
CA GLY A 88 -5.92 6.19 -4.27
C GLY A 88 -6.78 7.16 -3.48
N LEU A 89 -7.84 6.67 -2.82
CA LEU A 89 -8.68 7.49 -1.94
C LEU A 89 -7.89 8.07 -0.76
N LEU A 90 -6.99 7.30 -0.14
CA LEU A 90 -6.12 7.83 0.92
C LEU A 90 -5.20 8.94 0.40
N SER A 91 -4.65 8.78 -0.81
CA SER A 91 -3.82 9.79 -1.47
C SER A 91 -4.62 11.08 -1.70
N ASP A 92 -5.82 10.97 -2.26
CA ASP A 92 -6.65 12.12 -2.60
C ASP A 92 -7.19 12.85 -1.34
N ASP A 93 -7.71 12.08 -0.37
CA ASP A 93 -8.33 12.64 0.85
C ASP A 93 -7.30 13.33 1.76
N CYS A 94 -6.06 12.83 1.80
CA CYS A 94 -5.03 13.32 2.71
C CYS A 94 -4.19 14.47 2.13
N GLN A 95 -4.26 14.71 0.83
CA GLN A 95 -3.61 15.86 0.20
C GLN A 95 -4.44 17.15 0.27
N SER A 96 -5.73 17.07 0.66
CA SER A 96 -6.64 18.22 0.75
C SER A 96 -6.39 19.17 1.93
#